data_AF-A0A7L9A9Y3-F1
#
_entry.id   AF-A0A7L9A9Y3-F1
#
_cell.length_a   1.000
_cell.length_b   1.000
_cell.length_c   1.000
_cell.angle_alpha   90.00
_cell.angle_beta   90.00
_cell.angle_gamma   90.00
#
_symmetry.space_group_name_H-M   'P 1'
#
loop_
_entity.id
_entity.type
_entity.pdbx_description
1 polymer ?
#
loop_
_entity_poly.entity_id
_entity_poly.type
_entity_poly.pdbx_seq_one_letter_code
_entity_poly.pdbx_strand_id
1 'polypeptide(L)'
;QNDGCDILANLHKKQRQTLRKMVIDMVLSTDMSKHMSLLADLKTMVETKKVAGSGVLLLDNYTDRIQVLENLVHCADLSNPTKPLPLYKR
;
A
#
# COMPACT_ATOMS: atom_id res chain seq x y z
N GLN A 1 -17.82 -19.20 0.82
CA GLN A 1 -17.07 -19.04 -0.44
C GLN A 1 -18.04 -19.43 -1.54
N ASN A 2 -18.12 -18.64 -2.61
CA ASN A 2 -19.04 -18.92 -3.70
C ASN A 2 -18.37 -19.86 -4.71
N ASP A 3 -19.15 -20.76 -5.29
CA ASP A 3 -18.67 -21.70 -6.30
C ASP A 3 -18.12 -20.94 -7.52
N GLY A 4 -16.95 -21.36 -8.00
CA GLY A 4 -16.28 -20.72 -9.13
C GLY A 4 -15.64 -19.36 -8.86
N CYS A 5 -15.61 -18.87 -7.62
CA CYS A 5 -15.07 -17.53 -7.29
C CYS A 5 -13.67 -17.54 -6.63
N ASP A 6 -12.97 -18.68 -6.54
CA ASP A 6 -11.60 -18.69 -6.00
C ASP A 6 -10.60 -18.17 -7.04
N ILE A 7 -10.48 -16.84 -7.13
CA ILE A 7 -9.51 -16.17 -8.02
C ILE A 7 -8.05 -16.51 -7.68
N LEU A 8 -7.80 -17.08 -6.50
CA LEU A 8 -6.48 -17.48 -6.02
C LEU A 8 -6.24 -18.98 -6.17
N ALA A 9 -7.11 -19.73 -6.87
CA ALA A 9 -7.09 -21.19 -7.04
C ALA A 9 -5.68 -21.76 -7.23
N ASN A 10 -4.91 -21.14 -8.14
CA ASN A 10 -3.58 -21.59 -8.55
C ASN A 10 -2.41 -21.16 -7.63
N LEU A 11 -2.68 -20.40 -6.57
CA LEU A 11 -1.64 -20.00 -5.61
C LEU A 11 -1.40 -21.08 -4.57
N HIS A 12 -0.12 -21.35 -4.29
CA HIS A 12 0.28 -22.24 -3.22
C HIS A 12 -0.10 -21.69 -1.84
N LYS A 13 -0.21 -22.57 -0.84
CA LYS A 13 -0.60 -22.21 0.53
C LYS A 13 0.20 -21.04 1.11
N LYS A 14 1.52 -21.03 0.91
CA LYS A 14 2.40 -19.95 1.40
C LYS A 14 2.12 -18.62 0.71
N GLN A 15 1.91 -18.62 -0.62
CA GLN A 15 1.56 -17.41 -1.37
C GLN A 15 0.21 -16.84 -0.94
N ARG A 16 -0.79 -17.70 -0.69
CA ARG A 16 -2.10 -17.27 -0.17
C ARG A 16 -2.00 -16.64 1.22
N GLN A 17 -1.17 -17.21 2.10
CA GLN A 17 -0.93 -16.64 3.43
C GLN A 17 -0.27 -15.26 3.33
N THR A 18 0.76 -15.11 2.49
CA THR A 18 1.43 -13.83 2.26
C THR A 18 0.46 -12.80 1.67
N LEU A 19 -0.29 -13.16 0.62
CA LEU A 19 -1.25 -12.26 -0.01
C LEU A 19 -2.34 -11.83 0.97
N ARG A 20 -2.91 -12.76 1.73
CA ARG A 20 -3.92 -12.44 2.74
C ARG A 20 -3.37 -11.45 3.77
N LYS A 21 -2.15 -11.64 4.26
CA LYS A 21 -1.53 -10.72 5.21
C LYS A 21 -1.38 -9.32 4.60
N MET A 22 -0.78 -9.21 3.41
CA MET A 22 -0.58 -7.91 2.75
C MET A 22 -1.90 -7.19 2.48
N VAL A 23 -2.93 -7.89 2.01
CA VAL A 23 -4.23 -7.30 1.72
C VAL A 23 -4.89 -6.78 3.00
N ILE A 24 -4.81 -7.53 4.10
CA ILE A 24 -5.34 -7.08 5.41
C ILE A 24 -4.61 -5.82 5.86
N ASP A 25 -3.27 -5.83 5.83
CA ASP A 25 -2.43 -4.70 6.24
C ASP A 25 -2.81 -3.43 5.43
N MET A 26 -2.92 -3.53 4.09
CA MET A 26 -3.31 -2.41 3.20
C MET A 26 -4.76 -1.93 3.38
N VAL A 27 -5.73 -2.82 3.60
CA VAL A 27 -7.12 -2.39 3.82
C VAL A 27 -7.27 -1.72 5.18
N LEU A 28 -6.56 -2.20 6.20
CA LEU A 28 -6.55 -1.58 7.52
C LEU A 28 -5.81 -0.24 7.56
N SER A 29 -4.98 0.08 6.55
CA SER A 29 -4.28 1.36 6.46
C SER A 29 -5.13 2.46 5.82
N THR A 30 -6.29 2.14 5.20
CA THR A 30 -7.21 3.17 4.69
C THR A 30 -8.10 3.78 5.78
N ASP A 31 -8.02 3.30 7.01
CA ASP A 31 -8.67 3.93 8.15
C ASP A 31 -8.06 5.31 8.42
N MET A 32 -8.86 6.36 8.27
CA MET A 32 -8.45 7.74 8.49
C MET A 32 -7.96 8.01 9.92
N SER A 33 -8.35 7.19 10.91
CA SER A 33 -7.79 7.27 12.27
C SER A 33 -6.26 7.06 12.30
N LYS A 34 -5.71 6.36 11.30
CA LYS A 34 -4.28 6.06 11.16
C LYS A 34 -3.51 7.04 10.30
N HIS A 35 -4.18 8.00 9.65
CA HIS A 35 -3.56 8.88 8.66
C HIS A 35 -2.29 9.57 9.17
N MET A 36 -2.32 10.09 10.40
CA MET A 36 -1.17 10.80 10.97
C MET A 36 0.01 9.87 11.28
N SER A 37 -0.26 8.64 11.71
CA SER A 37 0.78 7.63 11.92
C SER A 37 1.44 7.23 10.60
N LEU A 38 0.64 6.93 9.57
CA LEU A 38 1.15 6.59 8.23
C LEU A 38 2.02 7.72 7.64
N LEU A 39 1.58 8.97 7.81
CA LEU A 39 2.32 10.14 7.35
C LEU A 39 3.65 10.33 8.11
N ALA A 40 3.66 10.11 9.43
CA ALA A 40 4.88 10.19 10.22
C ALA A 40 5.90 9.14 9.78
N ASP A 41 5.44 7.89 9.62
CA ASP A 41 6.30 6.79 9.19
C ASP A 41 6.85 7.04 7.78
N LEU A 42 6.02 7.54 6.86
CA LEU A 42 6.44 7.89 5.50
C LEU A 42 7.49 9.01 5.49
N LYS A 43 7.34 10.04 6.33
CA LYS A 43 8.35 11.10 6.48
C LYS A 43 9.68 10.53 6.96
N THR A 44 9.66 9.73 8.03
CA THR A 44 10.87 9.08 8.54
C THR A 44 11.51 8.18 7.48
N MET A 45 10.70 7.47 6.67
CA MET A 45 11.22 6.67 5.56
C MET A 45 11.93 7.54 4.52
N VAL A 46 11.35 8.67 4.12
CA VAL A 46 11.96 9.60 3.16
C VAL A 46 13.27 10.19 3.69
N GLU A 47 13.35 10.48 4.99
CA GLU A 47 14.55 11.02 5.63
C GLU A 47 15.68 9.99 5.77
N THR A 48 15.34 8.71 5.97
CA THR A 48 16.31 7.66 6.31
C THR A 48 16.70 6.75 5.14
N LYS A 49 15.85 6.65 4.10
CA LYS A 49 16.10 5.74 2.98
C LYS A 49 17.04 6.34 1.95
N LYS A 50 18.06 5.56 1.59
CA LYS A 50 18.99 5.89 0.51
C LYS A 50 18.38 5.50 -0.83
N VAL A 51 18.48 6.41 -1.79
CA VAL A 51 18.19 6.14 -3.19
C VAL A 51 19.42 5.46 -3.80
N ALA A 52 19.22 4.41 -4.59
CA ALA A 52 20.31 3.82 -5.37
C ALA A 52 20.86 4.86 -6.37
N GLY A 53 22.11 4.70 -6.81
CA GLY A 53 22.71 5.59 -7.82
C GLY A 53 21.93 5.66 -9.15
N SER A 54 20.95 4.77 -9.36
CA SER A 54 20.01 4.74 -10.48
C SER A 54 18.70 5.54 -10.26
N GLY A 55 18.51 6.18 -9.09
CA GLY A 55 17.26 6.88 -8.76
C GLY A 55 16.15 5.97 -8.20
N VAL A 56 16.44 4.69 -7.95
CA VAL A 56 15.47 3.70 -7.46
C VAL A 56 15.52 3.58 -5.93
N LEU A 57 14.36 3.48 -5.28
CA LEU A 57 14.24 3.31 -3.84
C LEU A 57 14.63 1.88 -3.42
N LEU A 58 15.50 1.74 -2.42
CA LEU A 58 15.91 0.44 -1.87
C LEU A 58 14.98 0.01 -0.73
N LEU A 59 14.22 -1.06 -0.97
CA LEU A 59 13.25 -1.64 -0.02
C LEU A 59 13.62 -3.10 0.28
N ASP A 60 14.53 -3.26 1.25
CA ASP A 60 15.21 -4.54 1.50
C ASP A 60 14.38 -5.52 2.32
N ASN A 61 13.54 -5.02 3.23
CA ASN A 61 12.74 -5.86 4.12
C ASN A 61 11.23 -5.74 3.85
N TYR A 62 10.46 -6.69 4.39
CA TYR A 62 8.99 -6.71 4.25
C TYR A 62 8.35 -5.46 4.83
N THR A 63 8.81 -4.98 5.99
CA THR A 63 8.27 -3.81 6.69
C THR A 63 8.33 -2.56 5.82
N ASP A 64 9.47 -2.32 5.17
CA ASP A 64 9.64 -1.19 4.25
C ASP A 64 8.67 -1.30 3.06
N ARG A 65 8.54 -2.50 2.49
CA ARG A 65 7.68 -2.73 1.33
C ARG A 65 6.21 -2.55 1.67
N ILE A 66 5.75 -3.12 2.79
CA ILE A 66 4.34 -3.02 3.17
C ILE A 66 3.98 -1.58 3.55
N GLN A 67 4.85 -0.85 4.25
CA GLN A 67 4.62 0.55 4.59
C GLN A 67 4.48 1.44 3.34
N VAL A 68 5.27 1.19 2.29
CA VAL A 68 5.11 1.89 1.00
C VAL A 68 3.77 1.53 0.35
N LEU A 69 3.39 0.24 0.33
CA LEU A 69 2.12 -0.20 -0.27
C LEU A 69 0.90 0.35 0.48
N GLU A 70 0.92 0.37 1.81
CA GLU A 70 -0.11 0.97 2.66
C GLU A 70 -0.30 2.46 2.35
N ASN A 71 0.81 3.22 2.28
CA ASN A 71 0.76 4.64 1.91
C ASN A 71 0.30 4.84 0.45
N LEU A 72 0.67 3.95 -0.47
CA LEU A 72 0.25 4.04 -1.88
C LEU A 72 -1.26 3.85 -2.03
N VAL A 73 -1.84 2.86 -1.35
CA VAL A 73 -3.29 2.65 -1.34
C VAL A 73 -4.00 3.81 -0.64
N HIS A 74 -3.45 4.32 0.48
CA HIS A 74 -4.00 5.49 1.18
C HIS A 74 -3.99 6.75 0.31
N CYS A 75 -2.91 7.01 -0.41
CA CYS A 75 -2.83 8.10 -1.38
C CYS A 75 -3.83 7.93 -2.53
N ALA A 76 -4.07 6.69 -2.98
CA ALA A 76 -5.08 6.41 -3.99
C ALA A 76 -6.50 6.74 -3.49
N ASP A 77 -6.80 6.41 -2.23
CA ASP A 77 -8.09 6.74 -1.60
C ASP A 77 -8.28 8.26 -1.46
N LEU A 78 -7.22 8.98 -1.08
CA LEU A 78 -7.20 10.44 -0.96
C LEU A 78 -6.96 11.18 -2.30
N SER A 79 -7.01 10.50 -3.44
CA SER A 79 -6.55 11.06 -4.72
C SER A 79 -7.57 11.99 -5.41
N ASN A 80 -8.81 12.10 -4.94
CA ASN A 80 -9.84 12.86 -5.66
C ASN A 80 -9.45 14.33 -5.93
N PRO A 81 -8.91 15.09 -4.95
CA PRO A 81 -8.47 16.47 -5.19
C PRO A 81 -7.24 16.61 -6.10
N THR A 82 -6.53 15.52 -6.40
CA THR A 82 -5.36 15.53 -7.30
C THR A 82 -5.73 15.23 -8.76
N LYS A 83 -6.98 14.84 -9.03
CA LYS A 83 -7.48 14.60 -10.39
C LYS A 83 -7.79 15.91 -11.12
N PRO A 84 -7.86 15.92 -12.47
CA PRO A 84 -8.34 17.06 -13.24
C PRO A 84 -9.66 17.62 -12.68
N LEU A 85 -9.80 18.94 -12.68
CA LEU A 85 -10.93 19.65 -12.07
C LEU A 85 -12.33 19.10 -12.47
N PRO A 86 -12.58 18.68 -13.73
CA PRO A 86 -13.87 18.08 -14.10
C PRO A 86 -14.17 16.73 -13.43
N LEU A 87 -13.16 16.01 -12.95
CA LEU A 87 -13.31 14.75 -12.22
C LEU A 87 -13.42 14.98 -10.72
N TYR A 88 -12.63 15.90 -10.15
CA TYR A 88 -12.70 16.22 -8.72
C TYR A 88 -14.08 16.76 -8.30
N LYS A 89 -14.73 17.53 -9.19
CA LYS A 89 -16.05 18.13 -8.91
C LYS A 89 -17.25 17.17 -9.08
N ARG A 90 -17.05 15.93 -9.51
CA ARG A 90 -18.12 14.92 -9.63
C ARG A 90 -18.34 14.23 -8.31
#